data_AF-A0A0K3BSK5-F1
#
_entry.id   AF-A0A0K3BSK5-F1
#
_cell.length_a   1.000
_cell.length_b   1.000
_cell.length_c   1.000
_cell.angle_alpha   90.00
_cell.angle_beta   90.00
_cell.angle_gamma   90.00
#
_symmetry.space_group_name_H-M   'P 1'
#
loop_
_entity.id
_entity.type
_entity.pdbx_description
1 polymer ?
#
loop_
_entity_poly.entity_id
_entity_poly.type
_entity_poly.pdbx_seq_one_letter_code
_entity_poly.pdbx_strand_id
1 'polypeptide(L)'
;MLYVRGDAQPDRLPQLRATLVQRAAEMNGLFVRSSDAAGSRREIRFAHDASCVVTVVPVVLPQYAMDDYRIARDLLNAGGYNSTDRKYLTWAELTETPANGFCGVAPGYQQDDRPGQDNKSNTQTAWAFVRLNNCATAYVGNHELLHVLGAVQPSAPNSTGAHCYLEGDAMCYDDGHIPNPPGKMIPCPIPASNWLDCHGDSYFNPNPREGGYLASHWNTANSRYLVKSNPNPGFPASVLLANPATGWVADVDGARPNDGTRIKAEKHNGYTAQHWALTKQADGRYQFAAAIASDKVLDSNIDRGRVVDGTSYFSHLWKNFSSDNQKWTLRPVGGGLHQVVGHDGACLTANEYGKVLGVWTCTGQENQNWRILPV
;
A
#
# COMPACT_ATOMS: atom_id res chain seq x y z
N MET A 1 4.54 20.57 -6.56
CA MET A 1 4.81 20.77 -5.12
C MET A 1 5.24 22.20 -4.88
N LEU A 2 5.06 22.71 -3.66
CA LEU A 2 5.55 24.02 -3.24
C LEU A 2 6.72 23.86 -2.27
N TYR A 3 7.74 24.72 -2.40
CA TYR A 3 8.73 24.99 -1.37
C TYR A 3 8.43 26.37 -0.80
N VAL A 4 8.09 26.47 0.48
CA VAL A 4 7.66 27.72 1.11
C VAL A 4 8.65 28.14 2.18
N ARG A 5 9.05 29.41 2.13
CA ARG A 5 9.91 30.02 3.16
C ARG A 5 9.45 31.43 3.50
N GLY A 6 9.89 31.91 4.65
CA GLY A 6 9.85 33.32 5.03
C GLY A 6 10.82 34.17 4.21
N ASP A 7 10.52 35.46 4.09
CA ASP A 7 11.36 36.47 3.45
C ASP A 7 12.69 36.71 4.18
N ALA A 8 12.74 36.49 5.50
CA ALA A 8 13.96 36.56 6.30
C ALA A 8 14.75 35.23 6.37
N GLN A 9 14.20 34.13 5.85
CA GLN A 9 14.87 32.83 5.83
C GLN A 9 15.76 32.67 4.58
N PRO A 10 16.90 31.96 4.69
CA PRO A 10 17.73 31.65 3.53
C PRO A 10 16.97 30.75 2.53
N ASP A 11 17.20 30.96 1.24
CA ASP A 11 16.69 30.04 0.21
C ASP A 11 17.49 28.75 0.20
N ARG A 12 16.86 27.65 0.64
CA ARG A 12 17.45 26.31 0.68
C ARG A 12 16.98 25.43 -0.48
N LEU A 13 16.15 25.94 -1.39
CA LEU A 13 15.64 25.14 -2.50
C LEU A 13 16.75 24.59 -3.40
N PRO A 14 17.83 25.33 -3.73
CA PRO A 14 18.93 24.77 -4.55
C PRO A 14 19.53 23.48 -3.95
N GLN A 15 19.65 23.41 -2.62
CA GLN A 15 20.20 22.26 -1.90
C GLN A 15 19.14 21.15 -1.71
N LEU A 16 17.88 21.53 -1.51
CA LEU A 16 16.79 20.60 -1.20
C LEU A 16 16.07 20.05 -2.44
N ARG A 17 16.20 20.66 -3.62
CA ARG A 17 15.42 20.30 -4.82
C ARG A 17 15.52 18.81 -5.15
N ALA A 18 16.73 18.26 -5.19
CA ALA A 18 16.93 16.84 -5.48
C ALA A 18 16.27 15.95 -4.42
N THR A 19 16.40 16.31 -3.13
CA THR A 19 15.74 15.62 -2.02
C THR A 19 14.23 15.68 -2.14
N LEU A 20 13.63 16.83 -2.46
CA LEU A 20 12.17 16.97 -2.58
C LEU A 20 11.61 16.17 -3.75
N VAL A 21 12.30 16.15 -4.90
CA VAL A 21 11.92 15.30 -6.04
C VAL A 21 12.04 13.81 -5.66
N GLN A 22 13.10 13.43 -4.95
CA GLN A 22 13.26 12.07 -4.44
C GLN A 22 12.14 11.69 -3.45
N ARG A 23 11.73 12.60 -2.56
CA ARG A 23 10.59 12.40 -1.66
C ARG A 23 9.29 12.19 -2.41
N ALA A 24 9.06 12.92 -3.51
CA ALA A 24 7.89 12.71 -4.37
C ALA A 24 7.88 11.28 -4.98
N ALA A 25 9.04 10.79 -5.41
CA ALA A 25 9.18 9.42 -5.92
C ALA A 25 8.92 8.36 -4.83
N GLU A 26 9.47 8.55 -3.63
CA GLU A 26 9.23 7.68 -2.47
C GLU A 26 7.76 7.67 -2.04
N MET A 27 7.12 8.85 -2.04
CA MET A 27 5.70 9.01 -1.77
C MET A 27 4.86 8.21 -2.76
N ASN A 28 5.13 8.37 -4.07
CA ASN A 28 4.49 7.61 -5.13
C ASN A 28 4.71 6.10 -4.96
N GLY A 29 5.91 5.69 -4.54
CA GLY A 29 6.24 4.29 -4.27
C GLY A 29 5.31 3.63 -3.25
N LEU A 30 4.80 4.36 -2.25
CA LEU A 30 3.82 3.83 -1.31
C LEU A 30 2.45 3.59 -1.96
N PHE A 31 1.96 4.55 -2.75
CA PHE A 31 0.72 4.40 -3.53
C PHE A 31 0.83 3.22 -4.49
N VAL A 32 1.94 3.10 -5.21
CA VAL A 32 2.22 1.98 -6.11
C VAL A 32 2.23 0.67 -5.36
N ARG A 33 3.02 0.52 -4.28
CA ARG A 33 3.08 -0.73 -3.52
C ARG A 33 1.73 -1.18 -3.00
N SER A 34 0.97 -0.27 -2.38
CA SER A 34 -0.36 -0.60 -1.83
C SER A 34 -1.40 -0.89 -2.92
N SER A 35 -1.33 -0.22 -4.06
CA SER A 35 -2.28 -0.41 -5.15
C SER A 35 -1.98 -1.61 -6.05
N ASP A 36 -0.70 -1.92 -6.27
CA ASP A 36 -0.24 -3.12 -6.96
C ASP A 36 -0.55 -4.37 -6.14
N ALA A 37 -0.34 -4.33 -4.81
CA ALA A 37 -0.82 -5.34 -3.88
C ALA A 37 -2.35 -5.52 -3.94
N ALA A 38 -3.06 -4.46 -4.32
CA ALA A 38 -4.51 -4.49 -4.54
C ALA A 38 -4.93 -4.91 -5.97
N GLY A 39 -3.97 -5.24 -6.84
CA GLY A 39 -4.21 -5.71 -8.20
C GLY A 39 -4.61 -4.62 -9.21
N SER A 40 -4.53 -3.34 -8.84
CA SER A 40 -4.83 -2.23 -9.76
C SER A 40 -4.04 -0.99 -9.39
N ARG A 41 -3.01 -0.70 -10.19
CA ARG A 41 -2.03 0.36 -9.91
C ARG A 41 -2.65 1.75 -9.79
N ARG A 42 -2.14 2.53 -8.84
CA ARG A 42 -2.40 3.95 -8.65
C ARG A 42 -1.06 4.66 -8.43
N GLU A 43 -0.87 5.73 -9.17
CA GLU A 43 0.26 6.62 -9.03
C GLU A 43 -0.21 8.03 -8.71
N ILE A 44 0.57 8.76 -7.91
CA ILE A 44 0.29 10.17 -7.65
C ILE A 44 0.51 10.96 -8.95
N ARG A 45 -0.50 11.71 -9.39
CA ARG A 45 -0.39 12.62 -10.54
C ARG A 45 0.29 13.92 -10.12
N PHE A 46 1.62 13.91 -10.04
CA PHE A 46 2.38 15.12 -9.79
C PHE A 46 2.36 16.06 -10.99
N ALA A 47 2.28 17.37 -10.74
CA ALA A 47 2.65 18.37 -11.73
C ALA A 47 4.16 18.27 -12.02
N HIS A 48 4.52 18.21 -13.29
CA HIS A 48 5.88 18.00 -13.76
C HIS A 48 6.20 18.92 -14.95
N ASP A 49 7.50 19.09 -15.23
CA ASP A 49 7.97 19.80 -16.41
C ASP A 49 7.92 18.92 -17.68
N ALA A 50 8.40 19.45 -18.81
CA ALA A 50 8.42 18.74 -20.09
C ALA A 50 9.32 17.49 -20.10
N SER A 51 10.23 17.36 -19.12
CA SER A 51 11.11 16.21 -18.94
C SER A 51 10.53 15.19 -17.95
N CYS A 52 9.25 15.32 -17.58
CA CYS A 52 8.57 14.48 -16.61
C CYS A 52 9.19 14.53 -15.19
N VAL A 53 9.88 15.61 -14.85
CA VAL A 53 10.41 15.82 -13.50
C VAL A 53 9.42 16.64 -12.68
N VAL A 54 9.11 16.18 -11.46
CA VAL A 54 8.17 16.85 -10.56
C VAL A 54 8.58 18.31 -10.34
N THR A 55 7.65 19.24 -10.59
CA THR A 55 7.90 20.66 -10.41
C THR A 55 7.82 21.04 -8.94
N VAL A 56 8.89 21.66 -8.43
CA VAL A 56 8.97 22.29 -7.10
C VAL A 56 9.03 23.80 -7.27
N VAL A 57 7.92 24.46 -6.94
CA VAL A 57 7.73 25.91 -7.09
C VAL A 57 8.15 26.63 -5.80
N PRO A 58 9.14 27.55 -5.84
CA PRO A 58 9.48 28.36 -4.68
C PRO A 58 8.40 29.42 -4.41
N VAL A 59 8.04 29.60 -3.15
CA VAL A 59 7.15 30.67 -2.70
C VAL A 59 7.77 31.34 -1.47
N VAL A 60 7.83 32.67 -1.51
CA VAL A 60 8.30 33.50 -0.40
C VAL A 60 7.10 34.19 0.21
N LEU A 61 6.92 34.00 1.52
CA LEU A 61 5.88 34.66 2.31
C LEU A 61 6.54 35.58 3.35
N PRO A 62 5.83 36.58 3.90
CA PRO A 62 6.31 37.32 5.06
C PRO A 62 6.73 36.40 6.21
N GLN A 63 7.82 36.71 6.91
CA GLN A 63 8.38 35.83 7.95
C GLN A 63 7.37 35.41 9.03
N TYR A 64 6.47 36.30 9.44
CA TYR A 64 5.45 36.00 10.46
C TYR A 64 4.52 34.84 10.06
N ALA A 65 4.39 34.55 8.76
CA ALA A 65 3.56 33.45 8.29
C ALA A 65 4.18 32.08 8.58
N MET A 66 5.49 32.01 8.87
CA MET A 66 6.15 30.75 9.20
C MET A 66 5.83 30.26 10.61
N ASP A 67 5.28 31.13 11.46
CA ASP A 67 4.88 30.83 12.83
C ASP A 67 3.47 30.24 12.96
N ASP A 68 2.66 30.25 11.89
CA ASP A 68 1.33 29.63 11.86
C ASP A 68 1.00 29.14 10.45
N TYR A 69 0.85 27.83 10.28
CA TYR A 69 0.52 27.25 8.97
C TYR A 69 -0.80 27.78 8.38
N ARG A 70 -1.75 28.22 9.22
CA ARG A 70 -3.03 28.80 8.75
C ARG A 70 -2.81 30.13 8.07
N ILE A 71 -1.94 30.97 8.62
CA ILE A 71 -1.52 32.23 8.01
C ILE A 71 -0.79 31.94 6.70
N ALA A 72 0.16 31.00 6.69
CA ALA A 72 0.84 30.60 5.46
C ALA A 72 -0.14 30.13 4.38
N ARG A 73 -1.12 29.27 4.73
CA ARG A 73 -2.18 28.80 3.83
C ARG A 73 -2.97 29.97 3.25
N ASP A 74 -3.41 30.91 4.08
CA ASP A 74 -4.25 32.03 3.63
C ASP A 74 -3.49 32.94 2.66
N LEU A 75 -2.19 33.14 2.89
CA LEU A 75 -1.32 33.88 1.98
C LEU A 75 -1.03 33.12 0.67
N LEU A 76 -0.85 31.79 0.72
CA LEU A 76 -0.77 30.97 -0.50
C LEU A 76 -2.06 31.09 -1.33
N ASN A 77 -3.22 31.01 -0.68
CA ASN A 77 -4.52 31.17 -1.31
C ASN A 77 -4.68 32.56 -1.95
N ALA A 78 -4.33 33.62 -1.23
CA ALA A 78 -4.35 35.00 -1.75
C ALA A 78 -3.33 35.21 -2.87
N GLY A 79 -2.21 34.50 -2.84
CA GLY A 79 -1.15 34.50 -3.86
C GLY A 79 -1.46 33.69 -5.11
N GLY A 80 -2.69 33.16 -5.26
CA GLY A 80 -3.13 32.43 -6.45
C GLY A 80 -2.88 30.92 -6.43
N TYR A 81 -2.38 30.37 -5.31
CA TYR A 81 -2.30 28.92 -5.11
C TYR A 81 -3.65 28.37 -4.61
N ASN A 82 -4.73 28.65 -5.34
CA ASN A 82 -6.12 28.41 -4.92
C ASN A 82 -6.95 27.58 -5.91
N SER A 83 -6.32 26.99 -6.93
CA SER A 83 -7.01 26.25 -7.98
C SER A 83 -7.61 24.94 -7.49
N THR A 84 -8.87 24.68 -7.85
CA THR A 84 -9.63 23.48 -7.46
C THR A 84 -9.31 22.25 -8.32
N ASP A 85 -8.48 22.42 -9.36
CA ASP A 85 -8.00 21.36 -10.24
C ASP A 85 -6.69 20.70 -9.76
N ARG A 86 -6.19 21.08 -8.57
CA ARG A 86 -4.96 20.55 -7.99
C ARG A 86 -4.97 20.62 -6.46
N LYS A 87 -4.04 19.86 -5.87
CA LYS A 87 -3.72 19.90 -4.44
C LYS A 87 -2.30 20.44 -4.26
N TYR A 88 -2.09 21.22 -3.21
CA TYR A 88 -0.82 21.87 -2.94
C TYR A 88 -0.07 21.15 -1.82
N LEU A 89 0.77 20.18 -2.20
CA LEU A 89 1.74 19.58 -1.29
C LEU A 89 2.89 20.57 -1.05
N THR A 90 3.00 21.04 0.18
CA THR A 90 3.73 22.23 0.59
C THR A 90 4.81 21.86 1.60
N TRP A 91 6.06 21.95 1.18
CA TRP A 91 7.23 21.73 2.02
C TRP A 91 7.70 23.08 2.54
N ALA A 92 7.44 23.35 3.82
CA ALA A 92 7.55 24.69 4.38
C ALA A 92 8.60 24.77 5.50
N GLU A 93 9.38 25.85 5.49
CA GLU A 93 10.34 26.23 6.53
C GLU A 93 9.61 26.81 7.77
N LEU A 94 8.54 26.13 8.22
CA LEU A 94 7.72 26.58 9.36
C LEU A 94 8.58 26.64 10.63
N THR A 95 8.49 27.77 11.31
CA THR A 95 9.09 28.06 12.61
C THR A 95 8.13 27.79 13.76
N GLU A 96 6.83 27.60 13.48
CA GLU A 96 5.83 27.21 14.48
C GLU A 96 6.34 26.05 15.34
N THR A 97 6.53 26.37 16.62
CA THR A 97 6.62 25.40 17.71
C THR A 97 5.39 25.61 18.55
N PRO A 98 4.35 24.76 18.48
CA PRO A 98 3.52 24.61 19.65
C PRO A 98 4.30 23.75 20.64
N ALA A 99 3.91 23.82 21.90
CA ALA A 99 4.39 22.92 22.95
C ALA A 99 4.20 21.41 22.63
N ASN A 100 3.60 21.04 21.48
CA ASN A 100 3.34 19.68 20.98
C ASN A 100 3.74 19.55 19.49
N GLY A 101 5.03 19.33 19.18
CA GLY A 101 5.59 19.35 17.83
C GLY A 101 4.95 18.38 16.83
N PHE A 102 4.20 18.91 15.86
CA PHE A 102 3.71 18.16 14.70
C PHE A 102 4.68 18.25 13.52
N CYS A 103 4.75 17.19 12.70
CA CYS A 103 5.61 17.13 11.52
C CYS A 103 4.93 17.58 10.22
N GLY A 104 3.60 17.52 10.20
CA GLY A 104 2.78 17.93 9.09
C GLY A 104 1.37 18.31 9.57
N VAL A 105 0.65 18.98 8.70
CA VAL A 105 -0.76 19.32 8.91
C VAL A 105 -1.46 19.52 7.57
N ALA A 106 -2.66 18.97 7.46
CA ALA A 106 -3.51 19.13 6.31
C ALA A 106 -4.97 19.27 6.75
N PRO A 107 -5.77 20.07 6.03
CA PRO A 107 -7.22 19.98 6.16
C PRO A 107 -7.67 18.65 5.56
N GLY A 108 -8.63 17.98 6.21
CA GLY A 108 -9.38 16.91 5.57
C GLY A 108 -10.76 17.41 5.10
N TYR A 109 -11.35 16.65 4.20
CA TYR A 109 -12.77 16.76 3.87
C TYR A 109 -13.53 15.61 4.53
N GLN A 110 -13.41 15.50 5.84
CA GLN A 110 -14.18 14.54 6.62
C GLN A 110 -15.69 14.84 6.45
N GLN A 111 -16.51 13.78 6.49
CA GLN A 111 -17.97 13.83 6.32
C GLN A 111 -18.43 14.03 4.86
N ASP A 112 -17.63 13.58 3.90
CA ASP A 112 -18.07 13.44 2.51
C ASP A 112 -17.75 12.04 2.00
N ASP A 113 -18.68 11.11 2.24
CA ASP A 113 -18.54 9.70 1.85
C ASP A 113 -19.00 9.40 0.43
N ARG A 114 -19.38 10.41 -0.36
CA ARG A 114 -19.82 10.16 -1.73
C ARG A 114 -18.69 9.47 -2.51
N PRO A 115 -18.92 8.27 -3.10
CA PRO A 115 -17.87 7.51 -3.80
C PRO A 115 -17.49 8.12 -5.16
N GLY A 116 -18.32 9.03 -5.66
CA GLY A 116 -18.22 9.62 -6.99
C GLY A 116 -17.16 10.70 -7.13
N GLN A 117 -16.98 11.16 -8.37
CA GLN A 117 -16.01 12.22 -8.68
C GLN A 117 -16.45 13.62 -8.20
N ASP A 118 -17.69 13.77 -7.73
CA ASP A 118 -18.27 14.98 -7.14
C ASP A 118 -17.90 15.17 -5.65
N ASN A 119 -17.18 14.22 -5.05
CA ASN A 119 -16.63 14.33 -3.70
C ASN A 119 -15.76 15.60 -3.53
N LYS A 120 -15.84 16.27 -2.38
CA LYS A 120 -15.04 17.47 -2.05
C LYS A 120 -13.54 17.24 -2.17
N SER A 121 -13.07 16.04 -1.84
CA SER A 121 -11.67 15.64 -2.01
C SER A 121 -11.19 15.76 -3.46
N ASN A 122 -12.10 15.65 -4.43
CA ASN A 122 -11.85 15.83 -5.86
C ASN A 122 -12.14 17.24 -6.39
N THR A 123 -13.04 17.99 -5.74
CA THR A 123 -13.61 19.24 -6.29
C THR A 123 -13.16 20.52 -5.58
N GLN A 124 -12.54 20.40 -4.40
CA GLN A 124 -12.09 21.52 -3.59
C GLN A 124 -10.56 21.68 -3.62
N THR A 125 -10.08 22.89 -3.38
CA THR A 125 -8.65 23.17 -3.20
C THR A 125 -8.18 22.82 -1.79
N ALA A 126 -6.98 22.26 -1.66
CA ALA A 126 -6.38 21.96 -0.36
C ALA A 126 -4.86 22.15 -0.35
N TRP A 127 -4.31 22.35 0.85
CA TRP A 127 -2.87 22.48 1.10
C TRP A 127 -2.44 21.50 2.18
N ALA A 128 -1.58 20.55 1.82
CA ALA A 128 -0.94 19.64 2.75
C ALA A 128 0.43 20.22 3.11
N PHE A 129 0.65 20.56 4.38
CA PHE A 129 1.90 21.14 4.85
C PHE A 129 2.79 20.09 5.49
N VAL A 130 4.05 20.04 5.07
CA VAL A 130 5.12 19.24 5.68
C VAL A 130 6.22 20.18 6.13
N ARG A 131 6.65 20.04 7.38
CA ARG A 131 7.74 20.84 7.91
C ARG A 131 9.10 20.34 7.40
N LEU A 132 9.94 21.27 6.95
CA LEU A 132 11.23 20.97 6.30
C LEU A 132 12.39 20.62 7.25
N ASN A 133 12.18 20.65 8.56
CA ASN A 133 13.18 20.26 9.55
C ASN A 133 13.35 18.72 9.58
N ASN A 134 13.47 18.11 10.76
CA ASN A 134 13.55 16.65 10.93
C ASN A 134 12.30 15.87 10.45
N CYS A 135 11.27 16.57 9.94
CA CYS A 135 9.99 16.00 9.52
C CYS A 135 9.86 15.75 8.01
N ALA A 136 10.82 16.19 7.18
CA ALA A 136 10.75 16.15 5.72
C ALA A 136 10.92 14.75 5.11
N THR A 137 10.06 13.81 5.51
CA THR A 137 10.05 12.42 5.07
C THR A 137 8.89 12.16 4.12
N ALA A 138 9.03 11.13 3.27
CA ALA A 138 7.94 10.70 2.39
C ALA A 138 6.73 10.15 3.18
N TYR A 139 6.96 9.60 4.37
CA TYR A 139 5.88 9.13 5.25
C TYR A 139 4.96 10.29 5.68
N VAL A 140 5.54 11.36 6.24
CA VAL A 140 4.78 12.56 6.62
C VAL A 140 4.10 13.18 5.39
N GLY A 141 4.82 13.28 4.27
CA GLY A 141 4.23 13.78 3.03
C GLY A 141 3.03 12.97 2.55
N ASN A 142 3.06 11.64 2.66
CA ASN A 142 1.92 10.79 2.33
C ASN A 142 0.78 10.94 3.33
N HIS A 143 1.07 11.01 4.64
CA HIS A 143 0.07 11.23 5.67
C HIS A 143 -0.75 12.50 5.40
N GLU A 144 -0.07 13.62 5.17
CA GLU A 144 -0.74 14.89 4.90
C GLU A 144 -1.42 14.94 3.52
N LEU A 145 -0.82 14.27 2.53
CA LEU A 145 -1.46 14.14 1.22
C LEU A 145 -2.76 13.35 1.31
N LEU A 146 -2.80 12.27 2.08
CA LEU A 146 -3.98 11.43 2.24
C LEU A 146 -5.14 12.18 2.90
N HIS A 147 -4.87 13.05 3.88
CA HIS A 147 -5.87 13.99 4.43
C HIS A 147 -6.55 14.81 3.33
N VAL A 148 -5.78 15.47 2.46
CA VAL A 148 -6.36 16.29 1.39
C VAL A 148 -6.99 15.50 0.24
N LEU A 149 -6.68 14.19 0.16
CA LEU A 149 -7.32 13.24 -0.73
C LEU A 149 -8.53 12.55 -0.09
N GLY A 150 -8.88 12.89 1.15
CA GLY A 150 -10.12 12.50 1.81
C GLY A 150 -10.04 11.28 2.74
N ALA A 151 -8.84 10.80 3.06
CA ALA A 151 -8.65 9.81 4.12
C ALA A 151 -8.41 10.52 5.48
N VAL A 152 -8.82 9.99 6.62
CA VAL A 152 -9.80 8.90 6.80
C VAL A 152 -11.18 9.52 7.01
N GLN A 153 -12.24 8.90 6.50
CA GLN A 153 -13.61 9.35 6.78
C GLN A 153 -14.07 8.85 8.14
N PRO A 154 -14.83 9.63 8.93
CA PRO A 154 -15.30 9.20 10.25
C PRO A 154 -16.16 7.94 10.27
N SER A 155 -16.88 7.66 9.17
CA SER A 155 -17.70 6.45 8.99
C SER A 155 -16.90 5.23 8.54
N ALA A 156 -15.62 5.37 8.24
CA ALA A 156 -14.80 4.26 7.79
C ALA A 156 -14.58 3.23 8.90
N PRO A 157 -14.49 1.93 8.54
CA PRO A 157 -14.00 0.90 9.45
C PRO A 157 -12.68 1.33 10.08
N ASN A 158 -12.52 1.04 11.37
CA ASN A 158 -11.31 1.33 12.13
C ASN A 158 -10.89 2.82 12.17
N SER A 159 -11.83 3.76 11.98
CA SER A 159 -11.56 5.19 12.07
C SER A 159 -11.64 5.74 13.49
N THR A 160 -10.81 6.74 13.80
CA THR A 160 -10.93 7.63 14.97
C THR A 160 -11.48 9.02 14.60
N GLY A 161 -12.04 9.17 13.39
CA GLY A 161 -12.61 10.41 12.86
C GLY A 161 -11.83 10.94 11.65
N ALA A 162 -10.55 11.24 11.83
CA ALA A 162 -9.64 11.69 10.75
C ALA A 162 -8.44 10.75 10.55
N HIS A 163 -8.18 9.88 11.52
CA HIS A 163 -7.16 8.83 11.49
C HIS A 163 -7.83 7.47 11.65
N CYS A 164 -7.02 6.46 11.91
CA CYS A 164 -7.42 5.08 12.13
C CYS A 164 -6.49 4.38 13.12
N TYR A 165 -6.77 3.12 13.44
CA TYR A 165 -6.01 2.36 14.44
C TYR A 165 -5.51 1.00 13.93
N LEU A 166 -5.03 0.93 12.68
CA LEU A 166 -4.34 -0.22 12.09
C LEU A 166 -2.80 -0.06 12.16
N GLU A 167 -2.08 -1.02 12.73
CA GLU A 167 -0.61 -0.94 12.90
C GLU A 167 0.13 -1.04 11.57
N GLY A 168 0.80 0.04 11.15
CA GLY A 168 1.61 0.06 9.93
C GLY A 168 0.95 0.79 8.76
N ASP A 169 -0.30 1.24 8.92
CA ASP A 169 -1.00 2.06 7.94
C ASP A 169 -0.61 3.54 8.03
N ALA A 170 -0.57 4.21 6.88
CA ALA A 170 -0.06 5.57 6.76
C ALA A 170 -0.86 6.61 7.57
N MET A 171 -2.17 6.39 7.77
CA MET A 171 -3.06 7.30 8.49
C MET A 171 -3.33 6.89 9.93
N CYS A 172 -2.74 5.80 10.42
CA CYS A 172 -3.12 5.21 11.68
C CYS A 172 -2.05 5.36 12.76
N TYR A 173 -2.46 5.80 13.94
CA TYR A 173 -1.66 5.83 15.17
C TYR A 173 -2.60 6.01 16.37
N ASP A 174 -2.12 5.77 17.59
CA ASP A 174 -2.90 6.08 18.79
C ASP A 174 -2.96 7.59 19.01
N ASP A 175 -4.07 8.18 18.57
CA ASP A 175 -4.40 9.60 18.73
C ASP A 175 -5.25 9.87 20.00
N GLY A 176 -5.37 8.88 20.89
CA GLY A 176 -6.17 8.94 22.12
C GLY A 176 -7.66 8.65 21.94
N HIS A 177 -8.12 8.36 20.71
CA HIS A 177 -9.54 8.12 20.39
C HIS A 177 -9.83 6.69 19.91
N ILE A 178 -8.92 5.73 20.15
CA ILE A 178 -9.12 4.32 19.81
C ILE A 178 -10.29 3.72 20.61
N PRO A 179 -11.32 3.15 19.96
CA PRO A 179 -12.44 2.50 20.64
C PRO A 179 -12.06 1.15 21.27
N ASN A 180 -12.80 0.76 22.30
CA ASN A 180 -12.59 -0.37 23.23
C ASN A 180 -12.02 -1.69 22.62
N PRO A 181 -10.95 -2.30 23.19
CA PRO A 181 -10.18 -1.81 24.34
C PRO A 181 -9.34 -0.57 23.96
N PRO A 182 -9.39 0.51 24.77
CA PRO A 182 -8.66 1.73 24.48
C PRO A 182 -7.16 1.47 24.27
N GLY A 183 -6.58 2.10 23.25
CA GLY A 183 -5.14 2.10 22.98
C GLY A 183 -4.58 0.86 22.29
N LYS A 184 -5.40 -0.11 21.87
CA LYS A 184 -4.92 -1.27 21.11
C LYS A 184 -5.14 -1.10 19.61
N MET A 185 -4.04 -0.94 18.88
CA MET A 185 -4.07 -0.97 17.42
C MET A 185 -4.30 -2.39 16.89
N ILE A 186 -4.92 -2.51 15.73
CA ILE A 186 -5.17 -3.77 15.01
C ILE A 186 -3.94 -4.08 14.14
N PRO A 187 -3.31 -5.25 14.27
CA PRO A 187 -2.10 -5.55 13.50
C PRO A 187 -2.39 -5.70 12.00
N CYS A 188 -1.53 -5.12 11.16
CA CYS A 188 -1.48 -5.48 9.75
C CYS A 188 -0.88 -6.90 9.58
N PRO A 189 -1.27 -7.65 8.52
CA PRO A 189 -0.70 -8.98 8.25
C PRO A 189 0.82 -8.97 8.06
N ILE A 190 1.38 -7.83 7.64
CA ILE A 190 2.83 -7.58 7.60
C ILE A 190 3.10 -6.24 8.31
N PRO A 191 3.31 -6.25 9.64
CA PRO A 191 3.38 -5.03 10.44
C PRO A 191 4.67 -4.21 10.22
N ALA A 192 5.71 -4.79 9.61
CA ALA A 192 6.95 -4.09 9.27
C ALA A 192 6.88 -3.27 7.97
N SER A 193 5.79 -3.37 7.21
CA SER A 193 5.61 -2.67 5.94
C SER A 193 4.73 -1.44 6.13
N ASN A 194 5.23 -0.26 5.76
CA ASN A 194 4.39 0.93 5.66
C ASN A 194 3.39 0.70 4.51
N TRP A 195 2.10 0.62 4.82
CA TRP A 195 0.99 0.49 3.86
C TRP A 195 0.19 1.79 3.76
N LEU A 196 -0.50 1.99 2.64
CA LEU A 196 -1.61 2.93 2.65
C LEU A 196 -2.73 2.37 3.49
N ASP A 197 -3.31 1.23 3.13
CA ASP A 197 -4.42 0.60 3.86
C ASP A 197 -4.23 -0.91 3.78
N CYS A 198 -3.66 -1.51 4.82
CA CYS A 198 -3.17 -2.87 4.82
C CYS A 198 -4.29 -3.90 4.88
N HIS A 199 -5.49 -3.55 5.34
CA HIS A 199 -6.65 -4.42 5.23
C HIS A 199 -7.40 -4.14 3.92
N GLY A 200 -7.31 -2.90 3.43
CA GLY A 200 -7.88 -2.45 2.16
C GLY A 200 -9.39 -2.24 2.28
N ASP A 201 -9.86 -1.80 3.43
CA ASP A 201 -11.28 -1.68 3.78
C ASP A 201 -11.65 -0.34 4.44
N SER A 202 -10.68 0.50 4.81
CA SER A 202 -10.91 1.77 5.51
C SER A 202 -10.93 2.99 4.60
N TYR A 203 -9.88 3.24 3.80
CA TYR A 203 -9.78 4.46 3.00
C TYR A 203 -9.07 4.31 1.65
N PHE A 204 -8.37 3.21 1.38
CA PHE A 204 -7.65 3.04 0.12
C PHE A 204 -7.70 1.60 -0.38
N ASN A 205 -8.44 1.36 -1.46
CA ASN A 205 -8.34 0.10 -2.19
C ASN A 205 -8.76 0.26 -3.66
N PRO A 206 -7.85 0.20 -4.63
CA PRO A 206 -8.20 0.37 -6.04
C PRO A 206 -9.05 -0.76 -6.64
N ASN A 207 -9.21 -1.88 -5.92
CA ASN A 207 -10.07 -3.01 -6.27
C ASN A 207 -10.84 -3.48 -5.02
N PRO A 208 -11.77 -2.67 -4.49
CA PRO A 208 -12.43 -2.97 -3.22
C PRO A 208 -13.29 -4.23 -3.33
N ARG A 209 -13.45 -4.96 -2.23
CA ARG A 209 -14.37 -6.11 -2.16
C ARG A 209 -15.80 -5.63 -2.47
N GLU A 210 -16.51 -6.38 -3.31
CA GLU A 210 -17.92 -6.11 -3.60
C GLU A 210 -18.76 -6.12 -2.31
N GLY A 211 -19.61 -5.12 -2.12
CA GLY A 211 -20.41 -4.92 -0.91
C GLY A 211 -19.64 -4.41 0.31
N GLY A 212 -18.31 -4.26 0.24
CA GLY A 212 -17.49 -3.65 1.28
C GLY A 212 -17.63 -2.13 1.36
N TYR A 213 -17.13 -1.52 2.44
CA TYR A 213 -17.22 -0.07 2.68
C TYR A 213 -16.72 0.76 1.49
N LEU A 214 -15.51 0.47 1.01
CA LEU A 214 -14.86 1.18 -0.10
C LEU A 214 -15.49 0.95 -1.49
N ALA A 215 -16.47 0.06 -1.61
CA ALA A 215 -17.27 -0.11 -2.83
C ALA A 215 -18.44 0.89 -2.91
N SER A 216 -18.90 1.43 -1.77
CA SER A 216 -20.06 2.32 -1.68
C SER A 216 -19.76 3.70 -1.05
N HIS A 217 -18.64 3.86 -0.37
CA HIS A 217 -18.20 5.10 0.28
C HIS A 217 -16.96 5.69 -0.40
N TRP A 218 -16.50 6.86 0.08
CA TRP A 218 -15.31 7.50 -0.45
C TRP A 218 -14.11 6.56 -0.32
N ASN A 219 -13.42 6.40 -1.44
CA ASN A 219 -12.23 5.59 -1.56
C ASN A 219 -11.15 6.43 -2.20
N THR A 220 -10.08 6.68 -1.46
CA THR A 220 -8.97 7.54 -1.90
C THR A 220 -8.37 7.05 -3.23
N ALA A 221 -8.44 5.75 -3.52
CA ALA A 221 -7.98 5.18 -4.79
C ALA A 221 -8.82 5.63 -6.02
N ASN A 222 -9.98 6.26 -5.80
CA ASN A 222 -10.81 6.90 -6.83
C ASN A 222 -10.50 8.39 -7.00
N SER A 223 -9.54 8.95 -6.26
CA SER A 223 -9.17 10.35 -6.43
C SER A 223 -8.68 10.64 -7.85
N ARG A 224 -9.15 11.75 -8.44
CA ARG A 224 -8.73 12.21 -9.77
C ARG A 224 -7.26 12.64 -9.83
N TYR A 225 -6.65 12.84 -8.66
CA TYR A 225 -5.23 13.16 -8.51
C TYR A 225 -4.35 11.91 -8.51
N LEU A 226 -4.95 10.73 -8.71
CA LEU A 226 -4.23 9.50 -8.96
C LEU A 226 -4.38 9.10 -10.43
N VAL A 227 -3.28 8.70 -11.05
CA VAL A 227 -3.28 8.08 -12.37
C VAL A 227 -3.67 6.62 -12.20
N LYS A 228 -4.75 6.22 -12.89
CA LYS A 228 -5.00 4.81 -13.19
C LYS A 228 -4.10 4.45 -14.36
N SER A 229 -2.91 3.94 -14.08
CA SER A 229 -2.19 3.19 -15.10
C SER A 229 -2.91 1.86 -15.23
N ASN A 230 -3.31 1.51 -16.46
CA ASN A 230 -3.66 0.12 -16.74
C ASN A 230 -2.52 -0.73 -16.16
N PRO A 231 -2.83 -1.83 -15.45
CA PRO A 231 -1.79 -2.65 -14.87
C PRO A 231 -0.79 -2.95 -15.97
N ASN A 232 0.46 -2.50 -15.82
CA ASN A 232 1.54 -3.27 -16.39
C ASN A 232 1.34 -4.67 -15.79
N PRO A 233 1.38 -5.78 -16.55
CA PRO A 233 0.99 -7.11 -16.06
C PRO A 233 1.97 -7.69 -15.01
N GLY A 234 2.77 -6.83 -14.39
CA GLY A 234 3.87 -7.09 -13.47
C GLY A 234 3.43 -6.96 -12.03
N PHE A 235 3.14 -8.11 -11.44
CA PHE A 235 3.63 -8.33 -10.10
C PHE A 235 5.13 -7.96 -10.04
N PRO A 236 5.64 -7.49 -8.90
CA PRO A 236 7.06 -7.26 -8.72
C PRO A 236 7.82 -8.56 -9.00
N ALA A 237 9.06 -8.44 -9.48
CA ALA A 237 9.86 -9.61 -9.88
C ALA A 237 10.01 -10.63 -8.75
N SER A 238 9.96 -10.18 -7.49
CA SER A 238 9.92 -11.01 -6.28
C SER A 238 8.71 -10.64 -5.42
N VAL A 239 8.02 -11.64 -4.88
CA VAL A 239 6.79 -11.49 -4.09
C VAL A 239 6.77 -12.37 -2.83
N LEU A 240 5.91 -12.00 -1.87
CA LEU A 240 5.34 -12.88 -0.85
C LEU A 240 3.93 -13.31 -1.27
N LEU A 241 3.60 -14.56 -0.96
CA LEU A 241 2.22 -15.06 -0.94
C LEU A 241 1.73 -14.98 0.50
N ALA A 242 1.03 -13.92 0.87
CA ALA A 242 0.55 -13.69 2.24
C ALA A 242 -0.96 -13.99 2.35
N ASN A 243 -1.37 -14.76 3.35
CA ASN A 243 -2.78 -14.94 3.69
C ASN A 243 -3.18 -13.92 4.77
N PRO A 244 -3.99 -12.90 4.48
CA PRO A 244 -4.30 -11.84 5.45
C PRO A 244 -5.10 -12.31 6.65
N ALA A 245 -5.94 -13.33 6.50
CA ALA A 245 -6.81 -13.82 7.58
C ALA A 245 -6.02 -14.59 8.65
N THR A 246 -4.96 -15.30 8.24
CA THR A 246 -4.12 -16.07 9.18
C THR A 246 -2.82 -15.35 9.55
N GLY A 247 -2.37 -14.39 8.75
CA GLY A 247 -1.05 -13.75 8.88
C GLY A 247 0.11 -14.67 8.46
N TRP A 248 -0.17 -15.80 7.81
CA TRP A 248 0.85 -16.73 7.33
C TRP A 248 1.24 -16.45 5.88
N VAL A 249 2.46 -16.81 5.53
CA VAL A 249 3.01 -16.74 4.17
C VAL A 249 3.40 -18.12 3.66
N ALA A 250 3.50 -18.28 2.35
CA ALA A 250 4.06 -19.49 1.74
C ALA A 250 5.59 -19.53 1.92
N ASP A 251 6.07 -20.57 2.60
CA ASP A 251 7.47 -20.70 3.05
C ASP A 251 8.06 -22.05 2.64
N VAL A 252 9.27 -22.03 2.09
CA VAL A 252 10.05 -23.25 1.82
C VAL A 252 10.55 -23.82 3.15
N ASP A 253 10.01 -24.97 3.58
CA ASP A 253 10.24 -25.46 4.93
C ASP A 253 11.73 -25.68 5.29
N GLY A 254 12.15 -24.98 6.34
CA GLY A 254 13.54 -25.01 6.81
C GLY A 254 14.53 -24.45 5.80
N ALA A 255 14.07 -23.67 4.82
CA ALA A 255 14.89 -23.10 3.76
C ALA A 255 15.62 -24.18 2.92
N ARG A 256 15.07 -25.40 2.86
CA ARG A 256 15.72 -26.55 2.19
C ARG A 256 15.49 -26.50 0.67
N PRO A 257 16.53 -26.50 -0.17
CA PRO A 257 16.40 -26.37 -1.62
C PRO A 257 16.09 -27.71 -2.31
N ASN A 258 15.81 -28.79 -1.58
CA ASN A 258 15.65 -30.12 -2.17
C ASN A 258 14.27 -30.29 -2.81
N ASP A 259 14.18 -31.10 -3.85
CA ASP A 259 12.89 -31.48 -4.43
C ASP A 259 12.04 -32.21 -3.39
N GLY A 260 10.75 -31.89 -3.37
CA GLY A 260 9.79 -32.45 -2.42
C GLY A 260 9.78 -31.79 -1.04
N THR A 261 10.59 -30.75 -0.82
CA THR A 261 10.49 -29.90 0.38
C THR A 261 9.11 -29.27 0.41
N ARG A 262 8.36 -29.48 1.50
CA ARG A 262 7.00 -28.94 1.62
C ARG A 262 7.03 -27.40 1.58
N ILE A 263 6.04 -26.81 0.93
CA ILE A 263 5.76 -25.38 1.10
C ILE A 263 4.71 -25.26 2.19
N LYS A 264 5.03 -24.59 3.30
CA LYS A 264 4.19 -24.55 4.49
C LYS A 264 3.60 -23.17 4.76
N ALA A 265 2.58 -23.13 5.59
CA ALA A 265 2.10 -21.90 6.20
C ALA A 265 3.05 -21.50 7.34
N GLU A 266 3.71 -20.35 7.22
CA GLU A 266 4.68 -19.87 8.22
C GLU A 266 4.41 -18.40 8.56
N LYS A 267 4.79 -17.96 9.76
CA LYS A 267 4.76 -16.54 10.08
C LYS A 267 5.76 -15.80 9.19
N HIS A 268 5.38 -14.62 8.71
CA HIS A 268 6.32 -13.77 7.99
C HIS A 268 7.53 -13.44 8.88
N ASN A 269 8.73 -13.74 8.39
CA ASN A 269 9.98 -13.60 9.12
C ASN A 269 11.07 -12.86 8.31
N GLY A 270 10.78 -12.46 7.06
CA GLY A 270 11.68 -11.69 6.20
C GLY A 270 12.84 -12.49 5.60
N TYR A 271 12.92 -13.81 5.82
CA TYR A 271 13.93 -14.65 5.18
C TYR A 271 13.57 -15.00 3.74
N THR A 272 14.59 -15.25 2.92
CA THR A 272 14.46 -15.55 1.48
C THR A 272 13.65 -16.82 1.17
N ALA A 273 13.46 -17.70 2.15
CA ALA A 273 12.59 -18.87 2.03
C ALA A 273 11.10 -18.52 1.78
N GLN A 274 10.71 -17.27 2.04
CA GLN A 274 9.35 -16.76 1.86
C GLN A 274 9.20 -16.00 0.53
N HIS A 275 10.31 -15.70 -0.16
CA HIS A 275 10.32 -14.85 -1.33
C HIS A 275 10.23 -15.69 -2.61
N TRP A 276 9.38 -15.25 -3.54
CA TRP A 276 9.08 -15.97 -4.76
C TRP A 276 9.27 -15.08 -5.98
N ALA A 277 10.12 -15.45 -6.92
CA ALA A 277 10.22 -14.78 -8.19
C ALA A 277 9.01 -15.12 -9.07
N LEU A 278 8.18 -14.13 -9.38
CA LEU A 278 6.91 -14.33 -10.07
C LEU A 278 7.04 -14.04 -11.57
N THR A 279 6.87 -15.07 -12.40
CA THR A 279 7.01 -14.97 -13.86
C THR A 279 5.73 -15.36 -14.57
N LYS A 280 5.16 -14.45 -15.36
CA LYS A 280 4.02 -14.73 -16.23
C LYS A 280 4.45 -15.56 -17.43
N GLN A 281 3.75 -16.64 -17.69
CA GLN A 281 3.99 -17.59 -18.78
C GLN A 281 3.21 -17.19 -20.04
N ALA A 282 3.59 -17.76 -21.19
CA ALA A 282 2.96 -17.46 -22.47
C ALA A 282 1.45 -17.77 -22.52
N ASP A 283 0.99 -18.73 -21.71
CA ASP A 283 -0.42 -19.11 -21.59
C ASP A 283 -1.22 -18.23 -20.61
N GLY A 284 -0.59 -17.21 -20.04
CA GLY A 284 -1.20 -16.28 -19.09
C GLY A 284 -1.18 -16.72 -17.62
N ARG A 285 -0.79 -17.97 -17.32
CA ARG A 285 -0.56 -18.45 -15.94
C ARG A 285 0.78 -17.95 -15.39
N TYR A 286 1.03 -18.21 -14.12
CA TYR A 286 2.19 -17.73 -13.40
C TYR A 286 3.01 -18.88 -12.80
N GLN A 287 4.33 -18.72 -12.77
CA GLN A 287 5.23 -19.55 -11.98
C GLN A 287 5.79 -18.74 -10.82
N PHE A 288 5.95 -19.39 -9.67
CA PHE A 288 6.57 -18.85 -8.47
C PHE A 288 7.89 -19.59 -8.24
N ALA A 289 9.01 -19.03 -8.67
CA ALA A 289 10.33 -19.62 -8.42
C ALA A 289 10.81 -19.24 -7.02
N ALA A 290 11.31 -20.18 -6.23
CA ALA A 290 11.77 -19.87 -4.88
C ALA A 290 13.05 -19.04 -4.94
N ALA A 291 13.11 -17.89 -4.24
CA ALA A 291 14.30 -17.04 -4.26
C ALA A 291 15.54 -17.75 -3.69
N ILE A 292 15.34 -18.71 -2.78
CA ILE A 292 16.41 -19.52 -2.20
C ILE A 292 16.93 -20.62 -3.15
N ALA A 293 16.18 -20.97 -4.19
CA ALA A 293 16.54 -21.98 -5.18
C ALA A 293 15.89 -21.64 -6.52
N SER A 294 16.51 -20.73 -7.27
CA SER A 294 15.94 -20.12 -8.48
C SER A 294 15.61 -21.10 -9.62
N ASP A 295 16.15 -22.31 -9.60
CA ASP A 295 15.84 -23.40 -10.54
C ASP A 295 14.61 -24.24 -10.12
N LYS A 296 13.96 -23.87 -9.01
CA LYS A 296 12.84 -24.59 -8.40
C LYS A 296 11.64 -23.69 -8.17
N VAL A 297 10.45 -24.27 -8.25
CA VAL A 297 9.18 -23.55 -8.27
C VAL A 297 8.17 -24.17 -7.30
N LEU A 298 7.17 -23.38 -6.94
CA LEU A 298 5.95 -23.85 -6.28
C LEU A 298 5.23 -24.84 -7.19
N ASP A 299 5.19 -26.10 -6.76
CA ASP A 299 4.64 -27.22 -7.51
C ASP A 299 3.49 -27.84 -6.73
N SER A 300 2.37 -28.11 -7.42
CA SER A 300 1.27 -28.89 -6.86
C SER A 300 1.60 -30.37 -7.03
N ASN A 301 1.75 -31.09 -5.91
CA ASN A 301 2.08 -32.50 -5.92
C ASN A 301 1.04 -33.27 -6.74
N ILE A 302 1.48 -34.09 -7.70
CA ILE A 302 0.61 -34.93 -8.54
C ILE A 302 0.51 -36.38 -8.04
N ASP A 303 1.39 -36.80 -7.13
CA ASP A 303 1.31 -38.12 -6.51
C ASP A 303 0.27 -38.11 -5.39
N ARG A 304 -0.96 -38.49 -5.73
CA ARG A 304 -2.11 -38.55 -4.81
C ARG A 304 -1.98 -39.66 -3.75
N GLY A 305 -1.01 -40.56 -3.85
CA GLY A 305 -0.73 -41.59 -2.84
C GLY A 305 0.15 -41.09 -1.69
N ARG A 306 0.95 -40.03 -1.94
CA ARG A 306 1.82 -39.43 -0.93
C ARG A 306 1.03 -38.54 0.01
N VAL A 307 1.14 -38.81 1.31
CA VAL A 307 0.52 -37.98 2.36
C VAL A 307 1.61 -37.23 3.13
N VAL A 308 1.45 -35.92 3.26
CA VAL A 308 2.30 -35.05 4.09
C VAL A 308 1.37 -34.23 4.98
N ASP A 309 1.64 -34.18 6.28
CA ASP A 309 0.82 -33.41 7.23
C ASP A 309 -0.69 -33.75 7.18
N GLY A 310 -1.02 -35.01 6.86
CA GLY A 310 -2.41 -35.47 6.77
C GLY A 310 -3.12 -35.09 5.45
N THR A 311 -2.44 -34.46 4.49
CA THR A 311 -2.99 -34.16 3.16
C THR A 311 -2.28 -34.94 2.07
N SER A 312 -3.06 -35.54 1.16
CA SER A 312 -2.55 -36.20 -0.06
C SER A 312 -2.40 -35.25 -1.24
N TYR A 313 -2.98 -34.05 -1.16
CA TYR A 313 -2.83 -33.03 -2.20
C TYR A 313 -2.35 -31.72 -1.60
N PHE A 314 -1.11 -31.37 -1.91
CA PHE A 314 -0.36 -30.30 -1.27
C PHE A 314 0.66 -29.69 -2.22
N SER A 315 1.23 -28.55 -1.83
CA SER A 315 2.32 -27.92 -2.56
C SER A 315 3.69 -28.23 -1.98
N HIS A 316 4.67 -28.41 -2.85
CA HIS A 316 6.08 -28.60 -2.51
C HIS A 316 6.98 -27.82 -3.46
N LEU A 317 8.26 -27.72 -3.10
CA LEU A 317 9.30 -27.20 -3.96
C LEU A 317 9.71 -28.31 -4.93
N TRP A 318 9.77 -27.98 -6.22
CA TRP A 318 10.22 -28.94 -7.22
C TRP A 318 11.00 -28.24 -8.33
N LYS A 319 11.94 -28.96 -8.93
CA LYS A 319 12.69 -28.51 -10.10
C LYS A 319 11.75 -28.00 -11.19
N ASN A 320 12.07 -26.84 -11.74
CA ASN A 320 11.27 -26.20 -12.76
C ASN A 320 11.37 -26.97 -14.09
N PHE A 321 10.29 -27.64 -14.45
CA PHE A 321 10.11 -28.28 -15.76
C PHE A 321 9.08 -27.51 -16.63
N SER A 322 8.53 -26.42 -16.12
CA SER A 322 7.40 -25.70 -16.73
C SER A 322 6.20 -26.61 -17.04
N SER A 323 6.00 -27.65 -16.23
CA SER A 323 4.85 -28.54 -16.31
C SER A 323 3.58 -27.84 -15.81
N ASP A 324 2.40 -28.38 -16.16
CA ASP A 324 1.13 -27.73 -15.82
C ASP A 324 0.92 -27.58 -14.31
N ASN A 325 1.32 -28.58 -13.52
CA ASN A 325 1.22 -28.57 -12.06
C ASN A 325 2.14 -27.52 -11.38
N GLN A 326 2.99 -26.83 -12.13
CA GLN A 326 3.87 -25.75 -11.69
C GLN A 326 3.38 -24.35 -12.14
N LYS A 327 2.24 -24.30 -12.83
CA LYS A 327 1.64 -23.07 -13.37
C LYS A 327 0.32 -22.79 -12.68
N TRP A 328 0.20 -21.57 -12.20
CA TRP A 328 -0.90 -21.14 -11.33
C TRP A 328 -1.65 -19.98 -11.95
N THR A 329 -2.97 -20.01 -11.88
CA THR A 329 -3.83 -18.89 -12.23
C THR A 329 -4.05 -18.04 -10.99
N LEU A 330 -3.76 -16.74 -11.07
CA LEU A 330 -4.09 -15.79 -10.01
C LEU A 330 -5.49 -15.24 -10.27
N ARG A 331 -6.51 -15.87 -9.67
CA ARG A 331 -7.91 -15.49 -9.84
C ARG A 331 -8.26 -14.38 -8.84
N PRO A 332 -8.54 -13.14 -9.29
CA PRO A 332 -8.91 -12.06 -8.36
C PRO A 332 -10.22 -12.38 -7.64
N VAL A 333 -10.28 -12.11 -6.34
CA VAL A 333 -11.51 -12.22 -5.52
C VAL A 333 -11.91 -10.88 -4.88
N GLY A 334 -11.28 -9.79 -5.31
CA GLY A 334 -11.46 -8.45 -4.75
C GLY A 334 -10.55 -8.18 -3.55
N GLY A 335 -10.44 -6.92 -3.14
CA GLY A 335 -9.62 -6.53 -1.99
C GLY A 335 -8.10 -6.64 -2.19
N GLY A 336 -7.63 -6.81 -3.43
CA GLY A 336 -6.25 -7.21 -3.71
C GLY A 336 -5.95 -8.69 -3.55
N LEU A 337 -6.94 -9.47 -3.17
CA LEU A 337 -6.78 -10.87 -2.90
C LEU A 337 -6.98 -11.68 -4.17
N HIS A 338 -6.23 -12.76 -4.23
CA HIS A 338 -6.24 -13.71 -5.32
C HIS A 338 -6.36 -15.11 -4.73
N GLN A 339 -7.19 -15.93 -5.36
CA GLN A 339 -7.02 -17.37 -5.24
C GLN A 339 -5.87 -17.80 -6.14
N VAL A 340 -4.94 -18.58 -5.61
CA VAL A 340 -3.83 -19.17 -6.36
C VAL A 340 -4.28 -20.55 -6.82
N VAL A 341 -4.76 -20.63 -8.06
CA VAL A 341 -5.47 -21.78 -8.59
C VAL A 341 -4.53 -22.64 -9.44
N GLY A 342 -4.37 -23.90 -9.08
CA GLY A 342 -3.58 -24.88 -9.82
C GLY A 342 -4.24 -25.29 -11.14
N HIS A 343 -3.51 -26.05 -11.96
CA HIS A 343 -3.97 -26.50 -13.27
C HIS A 343 -5.29 -27.30 -13.27
N ASP A 344 -5.60 -27.99 -12.18
CA ASP A 344 -6.81 -28.80 -12.01
C ASP A 344 -7.96 -28.03 -11.36
N GLY A 345 -7.82 -26.71 -11.18
CA GLY A 345 -8.85 -25.84 -10.62
C GLY A 345 -8.89 -25.79 -9.10
N ALA A 346 -8.00 -26.50 -8.40
CA ALA A 346 -7.88 -26.45 -6.95
C ALA A 346 -7.08 -25.22 -6.47
N CYS A 347 -7.37 -24.73 -5.27
CA CYS A 347 -6.79 -23.56 -4.65
C CYS A 347 -5.70 -23.92 -3.63
N LEU A 348 -4.59 -23.18 -3.68
CA LEU A 348 -3.60 -23.17 -2.60
C LEU A 348 -4.27 -22.73 -1.29
N THR A 349 -4.12 -23.52 -0.23
CA THR A 349 -4.90 -23.35 1.01
C THR A 349 -3.99 -23.40 2.25
N ALA A 350 -4.08 -22.39 3.11
CA ALA A 350 -3.34 -22.27 4.36
C ALA A 350 -4.20 -22.69 5.56
N ASN A 351 -4.23 -23.99 5.86
CA ASN A 351 -5.19 -24.52 6.85
C ASN A 351 -4.71 -24.46 8.30
N GLU A 352 -3.42 -24.72 8.54
CA GLU A 352 -2.87 -24.80 9.89
C GLU A 352 -1.40 -24.33 9.89
N TYR A 353 -1.00 -23.62 10.94
CA TYR A 353 0.36 -23.12 11.11
C TYR A 353 1.39 -24.25 11.08
N GLY A 354 2.48 -24.06 10.34
CA GLY A 354 3.59 -25.00 10.24
C GLY A 354 3.29 -26.26 9.42
N LYS A 355 2.06 -26.42 8.91
CA LYS A 355 1.67 -27.51 8.01
C LYS A 355 1.87 -27.11 6.56
N VAL A 356 2.05 -28.11 5.71
CA VAL A 356 2.08 -27.93 4.26
C VAL A 356 0.82 -27.20 3.77
N LEU A 357 0.98 -26.30 2.81
CA LEU A 357 -0.16 -25.71 2.11
C LEU A 357 -0.84 -26.78 1.27
N GLY A 358 -2.14 -26.95 1.50
CA GLY A 358 -2.98 -27.84 0.72
C GLY A 358 -3.24 -27.27 -0.67
N VAL A 359 -3.55 -28.13 -1.62
CA VAL A 359 -4.11 -27.71 -2.92
C VAL A 359 -5.48 -28.37 -3.01
N TRP A 360 -6.53 -27.66 -2.61
CA TRP A 360 -7.85 -28.25 -2.36
C TRP A 360 -8.95 -27.52 -3.11
N THR A 361 -10.15 -28.08 -3.14
CA THR A 361 -11.32 -27.44 -3.77
C THR A 361 -11.44 -25.97 -3.35
N CYS A 362 -11.59 -25.07 -4.31
CA CYS A 362 -11.80 -23.66 -4.06
C CYS A 362 -13.17 -23.44 -3.41
N THR A 363 -13.20 -23.08 -2.14
CA THR A 363 -14.41 -22.77 -1.36
C THR A 363 -14.69 -21.27 -1.27
N GLY A 364 -13.68 -20.43 -1.54
CA GLY A 364 -13.77 -18.98 -1.34
C GLY A 364 -13.51 -18.54 0.11
N GLN A 365 -13.22 -19.49 1.01
CA GLN A 365 -12.86 -19.19 2.40
C GLN A 365 -11.55 -18.40 2.48
N GLU A 366 -11.41 -17.65 3.56
CA GLU A 366 -10.31 -16.68 3.73
C GLU A 366 -8.93 -17.34 3.76
N ASN A 367 -8.84 -18.59 4.23
CA ASN A 367 -7.61 -19.40 4.18
C ASN A 367 -7.14 -19.78 2.77
N GLN A 368 -7.92 -19.47 1.72
CA GLN A 368 -7.57 -19.65 0.30
C GLN A 368 -7.33 -18.33 -0.45
N ASN A 369 -7.47 -17.19 0.24
CA ASN A 369 -7.34 -15.88 -0.36
C ASN A 369 -5.98 -15.29 -0.01
N TRP A 370 -5.14 -15.10 -1.03
CA TRP A 370 -3.76 -14.69 -0.91
C TRP A 370 -3.58 -13.28 -1.45
N ARG A 371 -2.84 -12.46 -0.71
CA ARG A 371 -2.31 -11.20 -1.21
C ARG A 371 -0.89 -11.43 -1.73
N ILE A 372 -0.63 -10.95 -2.94
CA ILE A 372 0.69 -11.03 -3.57
C ILE A 372 1.40 -9.71 -3.32
N LEU A 373 2.45 -9.73 -2.50
CA LEU A 373 3.09 -8.51 -1.99
C LEU A 373 4.52 -8.37 -2.51
N PRO A 374 4.97 -7.17 -2.94
CA PRO A 374 6.38 -6.93 -3.22
C PRO A 374 7.26 -7.20 -2.00
N VAL A 375 8.47 -7.69 -2.25
CA VAL A 375 9.57 -7.78 -1.28
C VAL A 375 10.87 -7.22 -1.81
#